data_AF-A0A7S1SZF6-F1
#
_entry.id   AF-A0A7S1SZF6-F1
#
_cell.length_a   1.000
_cell.length_b   1.000
_cell.length_c   1.000
_cell.angle_alpha   90.00
_cell.angle_beta   90.00
_cell.angle_gamma   90.00
#
_symmetry.space_group_name_H-M   'P 1'
#
loop_
_entity.id
_entity.type
_entity.pdbx_description
1 polymer ?
#
loop_
_entity_poly.entity_id
_entity_poly.type
_entity_poly.pdbx_seq_one_letter_code
_entity_poly.pdbx_strand_id
1 'polypeptide(L)'
;GAAPSFRHEDMSAAVWRCIAEDIDPRIEVFSDEVRARVVTTIQGELAPCDPKAFLVHIVSNAANGLDVDKLDYLVRDAAYTNVRSLSANTICKDVVTHMRVCHTERSGWQLSWPRSRGEDIATVYKQRVHMHRLCYTDSRSK
;
A
#
# COMPACT_ATOMS: atom_id res chain seq x y z
N GLY A 1 12.64 18.78 -24.95
CA GLY A 1 11.44 18.24 -24.29
C GLY A 1 11.89 17.39 -23.13
N ALA A 2 11.26 17.49 -21.96
CA ALA A 2 11.56 16.59 -20.85
C ALA A 2 11.17 15.15 -21.25
N ALA A 3 12.00 14.17 -20.90
CA ALA A 3 11.63 12.77 -21.07
C ALA A 3 10.37 12.47 -20.22
N PRO A 4 9.43 11.63 -20.71
CA PRO A 4 8.26 11.27 -19.92
C PRO A 4 8.71 10.61 -18.61
N SER A 5 8.13 11.06 -17.48
CA SER A 5 8.41 10.44 -16.17
C SER A 5 7.74 9.08 -16.13
N PHE A 6 8.53 8.02 -15.99
CA PHE A 6 8.04 6.66 -15.90
C PHE A 6 7.71 6.32 -14.44
N ARG A 7 6.44 6.01 -14.15
CA ARG A 7 5.98 5.54 -12.84
C ARG A 7 5.56 4.08 -12.95
N HIS A 8 5.96 3.25 -11.99
CA HIS A 8 5.63 1.83 -12.03
C HIS A 8 4.12 1.59 -11.86
N GLU A 9 3.43 2.50 -11.18
CA GLU A 9 1.98 2.47 -10.97
C GLU A 9 1.20 2.62 -12.30
N ASP A 10 1.67 3.51 -13.19
CA ASP A 10 1.04 3.70 -14.51
C ASP A 10 1.19 2.44 -15.37
N MET A 11 2.34 1.77 -15.27
CA MET A 11 2.57 0.50 -15.95
C MET A 11 1.77 -0.65 -15.34
N SER A 12 1.65 -0.72 -14.01
CA SER A 12 0.79 -1.70 -13.34
C SER A 12 -0.67 -1.55 -13.77
N ALA A 13 -1.15 -0.31 -13.94
CA ALA A 13 -2.49 -0.05 -14.47
C ALA A 13 -2.64 -0.51 -15.93
N ALA A 14 -1.63 -0.29 -16.78
CA ALA A 14 -1.64 -0.79 -18.15
C ALA A 14 -1.64 -2.33 -18.22
N VAL A 15 -0.81 -2.99 -17.40
CA VAL A 15 -0.78 -4.45 -17.29
C VAL A 15 -2.13 -4.99 -16.81
N TRP A 16 -2.75 -4.36 -15.80
CA TRP A 16 -4.09 -4.75 -15.35
C TRP A 16 -5.13 -4.69 -16.48
N ARG A 17 -5.14 -3.63 -17.29
CA ARG A 17 -6.07 -3.51 -18.42
C ARG A 17 -5.87 -4.64 -19.42
N CYS A 18 -4.62 -4.92 -19.81
CA CYS A 18 -4.31 -6.04 -20.70
C CYS A 18 -4.74 -7.38 -20.09
N ILE A 19 -4.53 -7.61 -18.80
CA ILE A 19 -4.98 -8.83 -18.13
C ILE A 19 -6.52 -8.96 -18.19
N ALA A 20 -7.22 -7.86 -17.92
CA ALA A 20 -8.68 -7.81 -17.84
C ALA A 20 -9.38 -7.88 -19.21
N GLU A 21 -8.71 -7.49 -20.28
CA GLU A 21 -9.26 -7.44 -21.65
C GLU A 21 -8.83 -8.66 -22.48
N ASP A 22 -7.57 -9.11 -22.35
CA ASP A 22 -6.96 -10.04 -23.31
C ASP A 22 -6.55 -11.39 -22.71
N ILE A 23 -6.44 -11.52 -21.38
CA ILE A 23 -5.77 -12.68 -20.75
C ILE A 23 -6.71 -13.53 -19.89
N ASP A 24 -7.43 -12.93 -18.94
CA ASP A 24 -8.23 -13.69 -17.98
C ASP A 24 -9.74 -13.40 -18.14
N PRO A 25 -10.48 -14.26 -18.87
CA PRO A 25 -11.91 -14.05 -19.10
C PRO A 25 -12.75 -14.10 -17.81
N ARG A 26 -12.20 -14.60 -16.69
CA ARG A 26 -12.91 -14.55 -15.40
C ARG A 26 -13.05 -13.14 -14.86
N ILE A 27 -12.22 -12.21 -15.32
CA ILE A 27 -12.28 -10.78 -14.96
C ILE A 27 -13.38 -10.07 -15.74
N GLU A 28 -13.84 -10.65 -16.86
CA GLU A 28 -14.91 -10.06 -17.67
C GLU A 28 -16.21 -9.85 -16.87
N VAL A 29 -16.43 -10.70 -15.86
CA VAL A 29 -17.61 -10.64 -14.97
C VAL A 29 -17.67 -9.36 -14.12
N PHE A 30 -16.54 -8.65 -13.97
CA PHE A 30 -16.51 -7.37 -13.29
C PHE A 30 -16.99 -6.25 -14.22
N SER A 31 -17.87 -5.41 -13.69
CA SER A 31 -18.30 -4.19 -14.37
C SER A 31 -17.12 -3.24 -14.61
N ASP A 32 -17.26 -2.37 -15.61
CA ASP A 32 -16.27 -1.34 -15.92
C ASP A 32 -15.95 -0.46 -14.70
N GLU A 33 -16.96 -0.19 -13.85
CA GLU A 33 -16.77 0.53 -12.58
C GLU A 33 -15.80 -0.19 -11.64
N VAL A 34 -15.94 -1.51 -11.48
CA VAL A 34 -15.05 -2.32 -10.64
C VAL A 34 -13.63 -2.32 -11.22
N ARG A 35 -13.50 -2.50 -12.55
CA ARG A 35 -12.19 -2.49 -13.22
C ARG A 35 -11.50 -1.13 -13.10
N ALA A 36 -12.23 -0.04 -13.24
CA ALA A 36 -11.73 1.32 -13.04
C ALA A 36 -11.33 1.58 -11.58
N ARG A 37 -12.09 1.03 -10.62
CA ARG A 37 -11.76 1.14 -9.19
C ARG A 37 -10.47 0.40 -8.84
N VAL A 38 -10.17 -0.74 -9.47
CA VAL A 38 -8.88 -1.43 -9.31
C VAL A 38 -7.72 -0.54 -9.76
N VAL A 39 -7.84 0.10 -10.92
CA VAL A 39 -6.83 1.06 -11.42
C VAL A 39 -6.62 2.22 -10.44
N THR A 40 -7.71 2.83 -9.97
CA THR A 40 -7.68 3.92 -8.97
C THR A 40 -6.94 3.48 -7.69
N THR A 41 -7.19 2.25 -7.26
CA THR A 41 -6.58 1.65 -6.07
C THR A 41 -5.08 1.39 -6.26
N ILE A 42 -4.65 0.96 -7.45
CA ILE A 42 -3.23 0.77 -7.78
C ILE A 42 -2.49 2.11 -7.79
N GLN A 43 -3.10 3.14 -8.38
CA GLN A 43 -2.50 4.46 -8.53
C GLN A 43 -2.52 5.29 -7.23
N GLY A 44 -3.31 4.87 -6.23
CA GLY A 44 -3.41 5.56 -4.94
C GLY A 44 -4.18 6.88 -5.01
N GLU A 45 -5.03 7.05 -6.04
CA GLU A 45 -5.78 8.29 -6.26
C GLU A 45 -7.04 8.31 -5.40
N LEU A 46 -7.19 9.35 -4.58
CA LEU A 46 -8.36 9.52 -3.71
C LEU A 46 -9.44 10.33 -4.41
N ALA A 47 -10.68 9.86 -4.31
CA ALA A 47 -11.87 10.65 -4.57
C ALA A 47 -12.39 11.21 -3.22
N PRO A 48 -12.14 12.49 -2.88
CA PRO A 48 -12.40 13.01 -1.52
C PRO A 48 -13.87 12.91 -1.06
N CYS A 49 -14.80 12.87 -2.02
CA CYS A 49 -16.23 12.77 -1.78
C CYS A 49 -16.76 11.32 -1.79
N ASP A 50 -15.92 10.32 -2.03
CA ASP A 50 -16.34 8.91 -2.07
C ASP A 50 -16.44 8.35 -0.62
N PRO A 51 -17.61 7.87 -0.18
CA PRO A 51 -17.74 7.20 1.11
C PRO A 51 -16.87 5.95 1.26
N LYS A 52 -16.35 5.40 0.15
CA LYS A 52 -15.45 4.26 0.09
C LYS A 52 -14.00 4.64 -0.24
N ALA A 53 -13.64 5.92 -0.19
CA ALA A 53 -12.27 6.39 -0.44
C ALA A 53 -11.22 5.66 0.43
N PHE A 54 -11.59 5.25 1.64
CA PHE A 54 -10.74 4.48 2.55
C PHE A 54 -10.23 3.14 1.97
N LEU A 55 -10.88 2.58 0.95
CA LEU A 55 -10.44 1.33 0.30
C LEU A 55 -9.11 1.53 -0.44
N VAL A 56 -8.86 2.71 -1.01
CA VAL A 56 -7.60 3.03 -1.70
C VAL A 56 -6.42 2.94 -0.72
N HIS A 57 -6.61 3.37 0.52
CA HIS A 57 -5.58 3.31 1.57
C HIS A 57 -5.14 1.88 1.92
N ILE A 58 -5.90 0.85 1.53
CA ILE A 58 -5.52 -0.54 1.82
C ILE A 58 -4.33 -0.94 0.94
N VAL A 59 -4.37 -0.63 -0.36
CA VAL A 59 -3.40 -1.10 -1.35
C VAL A 59 -2.30 -0.07 -1.60
N SER A 60 -2.67 1.20 -1.76
CA SER A 60 -1.73 2.29 -2.06
C SER A 60 -2.12 3.52 -1.26
N ASN A 61 -1.52 3.68 -0.09
CA ASN A 61 -1.88 4.75 0.83
C ASN A 61 -1.02 5.99 0.59
N ALA A 62 -1.45 6.87 -0.31
CA ALA A 62 -0.72 8.12 -0.59
C ALA A 62 -0.68 9.10 0.61
N ALA A 63 -1.60 8.98 1.58
CA ALA A 63 -1.72 9.92 2.69
C ALA A 63 -0.59 9.78 3.72
N ASN A 64 -0.16 8.54 4.01
CA ASN A 64 0.92 8.29 4.98
C ASN A 64 1.83 7.11 4.62
N GLY A 65 1.48 6.34 3.58
CA GLY A 65 2.22 5.18 3.16
C GLY A 65 1.99 3.94 4.01
N LEU A 66 1.01 3.88 4.93
CA LEU A 66 0.69 2.64 5.64
C LEU A 66 -0.36 1.85 4.85
N ASP A 67 0.11 0.87 4.09
CA ASP A 67 -0.65 -0.02 3.20
C ASP A 67 -0.20 -1.48 3.37
N VAL A 68 -0.96 -2.43 2.83
CA VAL A 68 -0.64 -3.86 2.95
C VAL A 68 0.62 -4.25 2.19
N ASP A 69 0.96 -3.53 1.11
CA ASP A 69 2.22 -3.70 0.37
C ASP A 69 3.42 -3.48 1.33
N LYS A 70 3.37 -2.42 2.15
CA LYS A 70 4.39 -2.17 3.19
C LYS A 70 4.55 -3.30 4.16
N LEU A 71 3.43 -3.76 4.69
CA LEU A 71 3.41 -4.75 5.74
C LEU A 71 3.97 -6.06 5.21
N ASP A 72 3.60 -6.45 3.98
CA ASP A 72 4.10 -7.64 3.32
C ASP A 72 5.61 -7.55 3.05
N TYR A 73 6.08 -6.52 2.33
CA TYR A 73 7.49 -6.47 1.94
C TYR A 73 8.41 -6.34 3.17
N LEU A 74 8.01 -5.64 4.23
CA LEU A 74 8.84 -5.52 5.44
C LEU A 74 8.99 -6.85 6.18
N VAL A 75 7.94 -7.66 6.24
CA VAL A 75 7.98 -9.00 6.84
C VAL A 75 8.80 -9.93 5.95
N ARG A 76 8.46 -9.97 4.66
CA ARG A 76 9.10 -10.82 3.66
C ARG A 76 10.59 -10.55 3.58
N ASP A 77 10.98 -9.31 3.32
CA ASP A 77 12.37 -8.96 3.08
C ASP A 77 13.21 -9.16 4.34
N ALA A 78 12.68 -8.84 5.53
CA ALA A 78 13.39 -9.10 6.78
C ALA A 78 13.69 -10.61 6.96
N ALA A 79 12.74 -11.48 6.60
CA ALA A 79 12.93 -12.93 6.65
C ALA A 79 14.00 -13.41 5.64
N TYR A 80 13.97 -12.89 4.41
CA TYR A 80 14.91 -13.32 3.35
C TYR A 80 16.30 -12.67 3.42
N THR A 81 16.44 -11.55 4.11
CA THR A 81 17.73 -10.86 4.31
C THR A 81 18.37 -11.17 5.66
N ASN A 82 17.71 -12.01 6.48
CA ASN A 82 18.12 -12.34 7.84
C ASN A 82 18.29 -11.09 8.75
N VAL A 83 17.60 -9.99 8.41
CA VAL A 83 17.53 -8.81 9.27
C VAL A 83 16.51 -9.09 10.36
N ARG A 84 16.92 -8.92 11.63
CA ARG A 84 16.01 -9.12 12.75
C ARG A 84 14.85 -8.14 12.64
N SER A 85 13.69 -8.67 12.31
CA SER A 85 12.45 -7.90 12.32
C SER A 85 12.19 -7.39 13.74
N LEU A 86 11.93 -6.09 13.87
CA LEU A 86 11.65 -5.44 15.16
C LEU A 86 10.29 -5.84 15.78
N SER A 87 9.74 -7.02 15.43
CA SER A 87 8.43 -7.62 15.75
C SER A 87 7.34 -7.58 14.66
N ALA A 88 7.73 -7.60 13.38
CA ALA A 88 6.78 -7.36 12.28
C ALA A 88 5.59 -8.34 12.22
N ASN A 89 5.70 -9.62 12.58
CA ASN A 89 4.52 -10.50 12.52
C ASN A 89 3.45 -10.12 13.55
N THR A 90 3.84 -9.74 14.76
CA THR A 90 2.88 -9.32 15.81
C THR A 90 2.37 -7.92 15.50
N ILE A 91 3.25 -6.99 15.11
CA ILE A 91 2.86 -5.61 14.82
C ILE A 91 2.00 -5.51 13.56
N CYS A 92 2.32 -6.22 12.47
CA CYS A 92 1.47 -6.19 11.27
C CYS A 92 0.08 -6.75 11.57
N LYS A 93 0.00 -7.83 12.36
CA LYS A 93 -1.28 -8.39 12.80
C LYS A 93 -2.05 -7.38 13.66
N ASP A 94 -1.40 -6.71 14.60
CA ASP A 94 -2.06 -5.74 15.48
C ASP A 94 -2.50 -4.47 14.75
N VAL A 95 -1.69 -3.99 13.80
CA VAL A 95 -2.03 -2.87 12.90
C VAL A 95 -3.30 -3.20 12.11
N VAL A 96 -3.38 -4.36 11.48
CA VAL A 96 -4.59 -4.76 10.73
C VAL A 96 -5.78 -4.97 11.66
N THR A 97 -5.58 -5.64 12.80
CA THR A 97 -6.67 -6.03 13.73
C THR A 97 -7.36 -4.83 14.37
N HIS A 98 -6.62 -3.75 14.67
CA HIS A 98 -7.16 -2.57 15.36
C HIS A 98 -7.55 -1.43 14.41
N MET A 99 -7.45 -1.65 13.10
CA MET A 99 -7.79 -0.67 12.09
C MET A 99 -9.31 -0.41 12.08
N ARG A 100 -9.68 0.87 11.95
CA ARG A 100 -11.07 1.32 11.85
C ARG A 100 -11.22 2.33 10.72
N VAL A 101 -12.43 2.43 10.18
CA VAL A 101 -12.80 3.50 9.24
C VAL A 101 -13.41 4.65 10.05
N CYS A 102 -12.88 5.85 9.87
CA CYS A 102 -13.36 7.06 10.52
C CYS A 102 -13.55 8.18 9.50
N HIS A 103 -14.57 9.02 9.71
CA HIS A 103 -14.79 10.23 8.93
C HIS A 103 -14.30 11.46 9.70
N THR A 104 -13.60 12.37 9.01
CA THR A 104 -13.25 13.69 9.54
C THR A 104 -13.57 14.76 8.50
N GLU A 105 -13.93 15.96 8.93
CA GLU A 105 -14.20 17.07 8.01
C GLU A 105 -12.97 17.44 7.15
N ARG A 106 -11.76 17.22 7.69
CA ARG A 106 -10.50 17.56 7.01
C ARG A 106 -10.05 16.53 5.98
N SER A 107 -10.23 15.25 6.28
CA SER A 107 -9.63 14.15 5.51
C SER A 107 -10.65 13.19 4.89
N GLY A 108 -11.96 13.45 5.07
CA GLY A 108 -13.01 12.54 4.62
C GLY A 108 -12.95 11.18 5.33
N TRP A 109 -13.34 10.13 4.60
CA TRP A 109 -13.31 8.75 5.07
C TRP A 109 -11.90 8.16 4.97
N GLN A 110 -11.32 7.74 6.09
CA GLN A 110 -9.95 7.24 6.15
C GLN A 110 -9.81 6.06 7.12
N LEU A 111 -8.77 5.26 6.89
CA LEU A 111 -8.27 4.29 7.87
C LEU A 111 -7.66 5.02 9.07
N SER A 112 -7.93 4.52 10.27
CA SER A 112 -7.55 5.11 11.54
C SER A 112 -7.30 4.04 12.59
N TRP A 113 -6.53 4.38 13.61
CA TRP A 113 -6.16 3.49 14.71
C TRP A 113 -6.37 4.16 16.06
N PRO A 114 -6.65 3.39 17.13
CA PRO A 114 -6.66 3.92 18.49
C PRO A 114 -5.30 4.55 18.81
N ARG A 115 -5.32 5.65 19.57
CA ARG A 115 -4.09 6.35 19.99
C ARG A 115 -3.10 5.44 20.72
N SER A 116 -3.59 4.43 21.45
CA SER A 116 -2.75 3.44 22.15
C SER A 116 -1.89 2.59 21.20
N ARG A 117 -2.18 2.55 19.90
CA ARG A 117 -1.43 1.82 18.86
C ARG A 117 -0.40 2.70 18.13
N GLY A 118 -0.20 3.94 18.59
CA GLY A 118 0.73 4.88 17.95
C GLY A 118 2.17 4.35 17.88
N GLU A 119 2.63 3.65 18.92
CA GLU A 119 3.98 3.06 18.94
C GLU A 119 4.12 1.86 18.00
N ASP A 120 3.08 1.04 17.90
CA ASP A 120 3.01 -0.11 16.98
C ASP A 120 3.16 0.39 15.53
N ILE A 121 2.39 1.43 15.17
CA ILE A 121 2.46 2.08 13.85
C ILE A 121 3.85 2.70 13.62
N ALA A 122 4.39 3.43 14.60
CA ALA A 122 5.71 4.04 14.48
C ALA A 122 6.81 2.99 14.25
N THR A 123 6.65 1.79 14.80
CA THR A 123 7.60 0.69 14.63
C THR A 123 7.65 0.17 13.18
N VAL A 124 6.52 0.18 12.45
CA VAL A 124 6.50 -0.13 11.01
C VAL A 124 7.44 0.81 10.24
N TYR A 125 7.37 2.12 10.50
CA TYR A 125 8.24 3.10 9.85
C TYR A 125 9.71 2.96 10.27
N LYS A 126 9.97 2.66 11.56
CA LYS A 126 11.33 2.37 12.04
C LYS A 126 11.92 1.15 11.34
N GLN A 127 11.14 0.09 11.16
CA GLN A 127 11.55 -1.11 10.42
C GLN A 127 11.88 -0.75 8.97
N ARG A 128 11.06 0.07 8.29
CA ARG A 128 11.36 0.53 6.93
C ARG A 128 12.70 1.24 6.82
N VAL A 129 12.98 2.19 7.73
CA VAL A 129 14.27 2.90 7.75
C VAL A 129 15.42 1.94 7.99
N HIS A 130 15.24 0.97 8.89
CA HIS A 130 16.24 -0.05 9.19
C HIS A 130 16.55 -0.92 7.96
N MET A 131 15.52 -1.46 7.29
CA MET A 131 15.65 -2.25 6.06
C MET A 131 16.31 -1.46 4.92
N HIS A 132 15.95 -0.18 4.78
CA HIS A 132 16.54 0.66 3.74
C HIS A 132 18.03 0.85 3.94
N ARG A 133 18.46 1.13 5.17
CA ARG A 133 19.89 1.30 5.51
C ARG A 133 20.70 0.04 5.32
N LEU A 134 20.12 -1.13 5.63
CA LEU A 134 20.86 -2.40 5.61
C LEU A 134 20.81 -3.12 4.25
N CYS A 135 19.70 -2.99 3.51
CA CYS A 135 19.44 -3.82 2.33
C CYS A 135 19.23 -2.96 1.08
N TYR A 136 18.26 -2.05 1.08
CA TYR A 136 17.81 -1.39 -0.17
C TYR A 136 18.80 -0.36 -0.72
N THR A 137 19.67 0.18 0.13
CA THR A 137 20.73 1.12 -0.30
C THR A 137 22.13 0.66 0.03
N ASP A 138 22.36 -0.65 0.23
CA ASP A 138 23.73 -1.16 0.31
C ASP A 138 24.46 -0.81 -1.01
N SER A 139 25.58 -0.11 -0.88
CA SER A 139 26.45 0.27 -1.99
C SER A 139 26.96 -0.91 -2.82
N ARG A 140 26.93 -2.13 -2.29
CA ARG A 140 27.31 -3.36 -3.01
C ARG A 140 26.19 -3.93 -3.88
N SER A 141 24.96 -3.44 -3.72
CA SER A 141 23.80 -3.82 -4.53
C SER A 141 23.48 -2.80 -5.63
N LYS A 142 24.19 -1.67 -5.68
CA LYS A 142 24.11 -0.66 -6.74
C LYS A 142 25.33 -0.74 -7.63
#